data_AF-T0S5J1-F1
#
_entry.id   AF-T0S5J1-F1
#
_cell.length_a   1.000
_cell.length_b   1.000
_cell.length_c   1.000
_cell.angle_alpha   90.00
_cell.angle_beta   90.00
_cell.angle_gamma   90.00
#
_symmetry.space_group_name_H-M   'P 1'
#
loop_
_entity.id
_entity.type
_entity.pdbx_description
1 polymer ?
#
loop_
_entity_poly.entity_id
_entity_poly.type
_entity_poly.pdbx_seq_one_letter_code
_entity_poly.pdbx_strand_id
1 'polypeptide(L)'
;MWIEDLPNGKYKYCERYTDTKGKLRKVSVTLDKNSSRAQNEASRLLYNKIDTKLEKEKQKIEDEQNKIASITFWEVQDEYFSIYEETVKAKTASLRDTAKKKLEV
;
A
#
# COMPACT_ATOMS: atom_id res chain seq x y z
N MET A 1 -24.21 2.76 -1.33
CA MET A 1 -24.11 2.43 -2.76
C MET A 1 -24.91 3.42 -3.58
N TRP A 2 -24.33 4.01 -4.62
CA TRP A 2 -25.05 4.82 -5.60
C TRP A 2 -24.79 4.32 -7.02
N ILE A 3 -25.65 4.70 -7.96
CA ILE A 3 -25.61 4.26 -9.35
C ILE A 3 -25.33 5.48 -10.24
N GLU A 4 -24.40 5.35 -11.17
CA GLU A 4 -24.14 6.34 -12.22
C GLU A 4 -24.48 5.71 -13.57
N ASP A 5 -25.35 6.37 -14.35
CA ASP A 5 -25.68 5.93 -15.72
C ASP A 5 -24.52 6.30 -16.65
N LEU A 6 -24.04 5.32 -17.43
CA LEU A 6 -23.00 5.58 -18.43
C LEU A 6 -23.61 5.89 -19.81
N PRO A 7 -22.94 6.73 -20.64
CA PRO A 7 -23.36 7.01 -22.01
C PRO A 7 -23.43 5.76 -22.91
N ASN A 8 -22.76 4.67 -22.51
CA ASN A 8 -22.75 3.40 -23.24
C ASN A 8 -23.96 2.50 -22.93
N GLY A 9 -24.93 2.98 -22.12
CA GLY A 9 -26.12 2.22 -21.73
C GLY A 9 -25.90 1.22 -20.59
N LYS A 10 -24.72 1.20 -19.97
CA LYS A 10 -24.42 0.39 -18.78
C LYS A 10 -24.57 1.22 -17.50
N TYR A 11 -24.59 0.52 -16.37
CA TYR A 11 -24.76 1.11 -15.05
C TYR A 11 -23.50 0.92 -14.20
N LYS A 12 -22.99 2.02 -13.64
CA LYS A 12 -21.87 1.99 -12.70
C LYS A 12 -22.40 1.99 -11.28
N TYR A 13 -22.10 0.93 -10.56
CA TYR A 13 -22.41 0.82 -9.15
C TYR A 13 -21.18 1.23 -8.35
N CYS A 14 -21.35 2.21 -7.47
CA CYS A 14 -20.29 2.78 -6.67
C CYS A 14 -20.59 2.64 -5.17
N GLU A 15 -19.58 2.34 -4.37
CA GLU A 15 -19.65 2.33 -2.91
C GLU A 15 -18.45 3.07 -2.32
N ARG A 16 -18.68 3.79 -1.22
CA ARG A 16 -17.61 4.40 -0.43
C ARG A 16 -17.32 3.52 0.77
N TYR A 17 -16.04 3.37 1.06
CA TYR A 17 -15.59 2.68 2.24
C TYR A 17 -14.45 3.46 2.90
N THR A 18 -14.29 3.23 4.19
CA THR A 18 -13.19 3.79 4.98
C THR A 18 -12.05 2.78 4.97
N ASP A 19 -10.89 3.23 4.52
CA ASP A 19 -9.63 2.51 4.57
C ASP A 19 -9.16 2.30 6.03
N THR A 20 -8.26 1.34 6.27
CA THR A 20 -7.62 1.11 7.57
C THR A 20 -6.90 2.35 8.10
N LYS A 21 -6.47 3.25 7.19
CA LYS A 21 -5.85 4.56 7.51
C LYS A 21 -6.86 5.70 7.71
N GLY A 22 -8.17 5.42 7.76
CA GLY A 22 -9.24 6.41 7.93
C GLY A 22 -9.58 7.23 6.68
N LYS A 23 -8.94 6.95 5.54
CA LYS A 23 -9.18 7.68 4.28
C LYS A 23 -10.44 7.13 3.57
N LEU A 24 -11.30 8.03 3.10
CA LEU A 24 -12.46 7.65 2.29
C LEU A 24 -12.03 7.27 0.88
N ARG A 25 -12.39 6.06 0.46
CA ARG A 25 -12.10 5.52 -0.88
C ARG A 25 -13.38 5.09 -1.58
N LYS A 26 -13.30 4.98 -2.91
CA LYS A 26 -14.41 4.53 -3.77
C LYS A 26 -14.05 3.22 -4.45
N VAL A 27 -15.01 2.30 -4.50
CA VAL A 27 -14.99 1.12 -5.38
C VAL A 27 -16.13 1.21 -6.39
N SER A 28 -15.94 0.64 -7.57
CA SER A 28 -16.99 0.55 -8.57
C SER A 28 -17.02 -0.79 -9.30
N VAL A 29 -18.22 -1.14 -9.78
CA VAL A 29 -18.51 -2.29 -10.65
C VAL A 29 -19.46 -1.79 -11.74
N THR A 30 -19.29 -2.25 -12.98
CA THR A 30 -20.19 -1.90 -14.09
C THR A 30 -20.98 -3.13 -14.50
N LEU A 31 -22.31 -3.02 -14.58
CA LEU A 31 -23.20 -4.07 -15.08
C LEU A 31 -24.11 -3.51 -16.18
N ASP A 32 -24.66 -4.40 -17.01
CA ASP A 32 -25.47 -4.01 -18.16
C ASP A 32 -26.93 -3.69 -17.83
N LYS A 33 -27.41 -4.07 -16.63
CA LYS A 33 -28.82 -3.93 -16.25
C LYS A 33 -28.95 -3.23 -14.91
N ASN A 34 -29.99 -2.40 -14.77
CA ASN A 34 -30.42 -1.80 -13.51
C ASN A 34 -31.68 -2.47 -12.95
N SER A 35 -31.60 -3.77 -12.71
CA SER A 35 -32.65 -4.51 -12.02
C SER A 35 -32.29 -4.72 -10.54
N SER A 36 -33.27 -5.01 -9.68
CA SER A 36 -33.01 -5.32 -8.26
C SER A 36 -32.05 -6.50 -8.09
N ARG A 37 -32.08 -7.48 -9.03
CA ARG A 37 -31.12 -8.59 -9.05
C ARG A 37 -29.70 -8.10 -9.33
N ALA A 38 -29.53 -7.23 -10.32
CA ALA A 38 -28.23 -6.65 -10.66
C ALA A 38 -27.70 -5.75 -9.54
N GLN A 39 -28.56 -5.01 -8.85
CA GLN A 39 -28.18 -4.24 -7.66
C GLN A 39 -27.66 -5.14 -6.54
N ASN A 40 -28.38 -6.23 -6.22
CA ASN A 40 -27.93 -7.19 -5.20
C ASN A 40 -26.59 -7.85 -5.56
N GLU A 41 -26.41 -8.21 -6.83
CA GLU A 41 -25.16 -8.75 -7.35
C GLU A 41 -24.02 -7.73 -7.26
N ALA A 42 -24.26 -6.49 -7.68
CA ALA A 42 -23.31 -5.41 -7.58
C ALA A 42 -22.89 -5.13 -6.13
N SER A 43 -23.84 -5.10 -5.17
CA SER A 43 -23.55 -4.94 -3.74
C SER A 43 -22.59 -6.02 -3.25
N ARG A 44 -22.85 -7.30 -3.57
CA ARG A 44 -21.98 -8.42 -3.19
C ARG A 44 -20.58 -8.27 -3.78
N LEU A 45 -20.49 -7.92 -5.08
CA LEU A 45 -19.21 -7.70 -5.74
C LEU A 45 -18.44 -6.52 -5.16
N LEU A 46 -19.13 -5.45 -4.77
CA LEU A 46 -18.51 -4.27 -4.14
C LEU A 46 -17.99 -4.61 -2.74
N TYR A 47 -18.75 -5.32 -1.91
CA TYR A 47 -18.30 -5.76 -0.59
C TYR A 47 -17.08 -6.69 -0.70
N ASN A 48 -17.12 -7.69 -1.57
CA ASN A 48 -15.97 -8.57 -1.81
C ASN A 48 -14.72 -7.77 -2.26
N LYS A 49 -14.89 -6.74 -3.11
CA LYS A 49 -13.80 -5.86 -3.52
C LYS A 49 -13.28 -4.99 -2.37
N ILE A 50 -14.13 -4.59 -1.43
CA ILE A 50 -13.73 -3.81 -0.25
C ILE A 50 -12.94 -4.72 0.69
N ASP A 51 -13.46 -5.90 1.02
CA ASP A 51 -12.83 -6.86 1.94
C ASP A 51 -11.45 -7.28 1.44
N THR A 52 -11.34 -7.64 0.15
CA THR A 52 -10.05 -7.99 -0.45
C THR A 52 -9.04 -6.84 -0.45
N LYS A 53 -9.49 -5.59 -0.53
CA LYS A 53 -8.59 -4.42 -0.41
C LYS A 53 -8.14 -4.22 1.03
N LEU A 54 -9.07 -4.30 1.99
CA LEU A 54 -8.76 -4.16 3.41
C LEU A 54 -7.80 -5.25 3.89
N GLU A 55 -8.00 -6.49 3.45
CA GLU A 55 -7.12 -7.60 3.82
C GLU A 55 -5.70 -7.42 3.29
N LYS A 56 -5.56 -7.00 2.03
CA LYS A 56 -4.25 -6.65 1.45
C LYS A 56 -3.57 -5.51 2.19
N GLU A 57 -4.35 -4.56 2.70
CA GLU A 57 -3.80 -3.43 3.48
C GLU A 57 -3.32 -3.88 4.85
N LYS A 58 -4.08 -4.74 5.53
CA LYS A 58 -3.66 -5.35 6.79
C LYS A 58 -2.39 -6.18 6.60
N GLN A 59 -2.35 -7.04 5.59
CA GLN A 59 -1.18 -7.85 5.29
C GLN A 59 0.05 -6.99 5.05
N LYS A 60 -0.05 -5.90 4.28
CA LYS A 60 1.06 -4.97 4.08
C LYS A 60 1.56 -4.35 5.38
N ILE A 61 0.64 -3.95 6.26
CA ILE A 61 1.01 -3.38 7.56
C ILE A 61 1.73 -4.42 8.42
N GLU A 62 1.24 -5.66 8.41
CA GLU A 62 1.84 -6.77 9.14
C GLU A 62 3.22 -7.15 8.56
N ASP A 63 3.36 -7.20 7.23
CA ASP A 63 4.63 -7.43 6.54
C ASP A 63 5.65 -6.33 6.85
N GLU A 64 5.22 -5.06 6.85
CA GLU A 64 6.06 -3.91 7.23
C GLU A 64 6.49 -4.00 8.70
N GLN A 65 5.58 -4.36 9.62
CA GLN A 65 5.89 -4.54 11.03
C GLN A 65 6.84 -5.71 11.26
N ASN A 66 6.61 -6.84 10.60
CA ASN A 66 7.47 -8.01 10.67
C ASN A 66 8.87 -7.69 10.11
N LYS A 67 8.95 -6.95 9.00
CA LYS A 67 10.22 -6.47 8.46
C LYS A 67 10.97 -5.62 9.51
N ILE A 68 10.30 -4.65 10.11
CA ILE A 68 10.88 -3.78 11.16
C ILE A 68 11.30 -4.60 12.40
N ALA A 69 10.53 -5.62 12.79
CA ALA A 69 10.88 -6.48 13.90
C ALA A 69 12.09 -7.38 13.59
N SER A 70 12.27 -7.77 12.32
CA SER A 70 13.34 -8.64 11.86
C SER A 70 14.63 -7.93 11.47
N ILE A 71 14.57 -6.61 11.17
CA ILE A 71 15.72 -5.88 10.66
C ILE A 71 16.82 -5.79 11.72
N THR A 72 18.06 -6.04 11.30
CA THR A 72 19.22 -5.97 12.17
C THR A 72 19.79 -4.55 12.21
N PHE A 73 20.53 -4.24 13.28
CA PHE A 73 21.22 -2.95 13.39
C PHE A 73 22.14 -2.67 12.19
N TRP A 74 22.83 -3.70 11.68
CA TRP A 74 23.75 -3.58 10.55
C TRP A 74 23.04 -3.19 9.24
N GLU A 75 21.86 -3.75 8.98
CA GLU A 75 21.06 -3.41 7.80
C GLU A 75 20.54 -1.97 7.88
N VAL A 76 20.05 -1.54 9.04
CA VAL A 76 19.62 -0.15 9.28
C VAL A 76 20.81 0.80 9.10
N GLN A 77 21.97 0.41 9.61
CA GLN A 77 23.21 1.18 9.49
C GLN A 77 23.59 1.38 8.03
N ASP A 78 23.52 0.33 7.20
CA ASP A 78 23.85 0.41 5.78
C ASP A 78 22.84 1.28 4.99
N GLU A 79 21.54 1.16 5.28
CA GLU A 79 20.50 2.03 4.70
C GLU A 79 20.74 3.52 5.06
N TYR A 80 21.03 3.81 6.33
CA TYR A 80 21.34 5.16 6.79
C TYR A 80 22.58 5.72 6.08
N PHE A 81 23.63 4.91 5.94
CA PHE A 81 24.89 5.36 5.39
C PHE A 81 24.83 5.65 3.90
N SER A 82 23.96 4.98 3.15
CA SER A 82 23.66 5.31 1.75
C SER A 82 23.22 6.77 1.61
N ILE A 83 22.33 7.24 2.49
CA ILE A 83 21.83 8.62 2.49
C ILE A 83 22.90 9.59 3.04
N TYR A 84 23.56 9.19 4.12
CA TYR A 84 24.58 10.02 4.78
C TYR A 84 25.73 10.39 3.84
N GLU A 85 26.17 9.47 2.97
CA GLU A 85 27.27 9.72 2.02
C GLU A 85 27.00 10.91 1.10
N GLU A 86 25.74 11.10 0.68
CA GLU A 86 25.35 12.25 -0.14
C GLU A 86 25.43 13.58 0.62
N THR A 87 25.30 13.54 1.95
CA THR A 87 25.28 14.74 2.81
C THR A 87 26.68 15.19 3.23
N VAL A 88 27.69 14.32 3.11
CA VAL A 88 29.06 14.61 3.56
C VAL A 88 30.06 14.66 2.42
N LYS A 89 31.24 15.24 2.71
CA LYS A 89 32.34 15.22 1.74
C LYS A 89 32.85 13.80 1.54
N ALA A 90 33.24 13.48 0.31
CA ALA A 90 33.79 12.17 -0.07
C ALA A 90 34.94 11.71 0.85
N LYS A 91 35.78 12.64 1.33
CA LYS A 91 36.87 12.30 2.27
C LYS A 91 36.32 11.74 3.59
N THR A 92 35.28 12.33 4.15
CA THR A 92 34.63 11.89 5.38
C THR A 92 34.01 10.51 5.20
N ALA A 93 33.29 10.28 4.10
CA ALA A 93 32.74 8.96 3.74
C ALA A 93 33.85 7.90 3.65
N SER A 94 34.94 8.19 2.93
CA SER A 94 36.05 7.24 2.75
C SER A 94 36.78 6.85 4.05
N LEU A 95 36.87 7.79 5.01
CA LEU A 95 37.49 7.52 6.31
C LEU A 95 36.62 6.56 7.14
N ARG A 96 35.30 6.72 7.07
CA ARG A 96 34.35 5.80 7.69
C ARG A 96 34.48 4.40 7.10
N ASP A 97 34.53 4.24 5.77
CA ASP A 97 34.73 2.92 5.14
C ASP A 97 35.99 2.22 5.62
N THR A 98 37.05 3.00 5.75
CA THR A 98 38.32 2.51 6.27
C THR A 98 38.18 2.05 7.73
N ALA A 99 37.40 2.77 8.55
CA ALA A 99 37.12 2.37 9.93
C ALA A 99 36.22 1.13 10.01
N LYS A 100 35.19 1.01 9.16
CA LYS A 100 34.31 -0.17 9.08
C LYS A 100 35.13 -1.43 8.76
N LYS A 101 36.00 -1.37 7.73
CA LYS A 101 36.90 -2.48 7.36
C LYS A 101 37.84 -2.93 8.49
N LYS A 102 38.20 -2.06 9.43
CA LYS A 102 39.04 -2.41 10.57
C LYS A 102 38.30 -3.15 11.67
N LEU A 103 36.97 -3.00 11.74
CA LEU A 103 36.11 -3.66 12.73
C LEU A 103 35.64 -5.05 12.28
N GLU A 104 35.71 -5.33 10.96
CA GLU A 104 35.30 -6.60 10.35
C GLU A 104 36.45 -7.66 10.28
N VAL A 105 37.60 -7.39 10.92
CA VAL A 105 38.77 -8.28 11.04
C VAL A 105 38.90 -8.79 12.47
#